data_AF-A0A674I9K4-F1
#
_entry.id   AF-A0A674I9K4-F1
#
_cell.length_a   1.000
_cell.length_b   1.000
_cell.length_c   1.000
_cell.angle_alpha   90.00
_cell.angle_beta   90.00
_cell.angle_gamma   90.00
#
_symmetry.space_group_name_H-M   'P 1'
#
loop_
_entity.id
_entity.type
_entity.pdbx_description
1 polymer ?
#
loop_
_entity_poly.entity_id
_entity_poly.type
_entity_poly.pdbx_seq_one_letter_code
_entity_poly.pdbx_strand_id
1 'polypeptide(L)'
;AAADTRHTSLELFRDLPLASCLWQSHQLKLLEQFVCSHTGVTFHPTRTGVIDQARDHGLLSFRIPLVTLQGEDYTNQHQAVAKTPPAPSLQSQAPWYPWYEWQQPPEKDIARIRRIYKDYLKEETGPLGPSASPDEPALVPTPARIALELPSSWP
;
A
#
# COMPACT_ATOMS: atom_id res chain seq x y z
N ALA A 1 37.31 48.67 -12.92
CA ALA A 1 37.10 47.21 -13.04
C ALA A 1 37.76 46.52 -11.85
N ALA A 2 37.00 46.19 -10.80
CA ALA A 2 37.36 45.27 -9.72
C ALA A 2 36.23 45.28 -8.67
N ALA A 3 35.12 44.65 -8.99
CA ALA A 3 34.06 44.41 -8.01
C ALA A 3 33.25 43.19 -8.46
N ASP A 4 33.85 41.99 -8.41
CA ASP A 4 33.05 40.79 -8.16
C ASP A 4 33.93 39.59 -7.78
N THR A 5 34.18 39.41 -6.49
CA THR A 5 34.82 38.18 -5.99
C THR A 5 34.42 37.96 -4.52
N ARG A 6 33.15 38.15 -4.19
CA ARG A 6 32.63 37.89 -2.82
C ARG A 6 31.33 37.12 -2.79
N HIS A 7 30.62 36.97 -3.92
CA HIS A 7 29.35 36.24 -3.95
C HIS A 7 29.47 34.74 -4.24
N THR A 8 30.61 34.26 -4.74
CA THR A 8 30.80 32.88 -5.21
C THR A 8 31.28 31.88 -4.14
N SER A 9 31.39 32.29 -2.87
CA SER A 9 31.95 31.42 -1.81
C SER A 9 30.90 30.85 -0.85
N LEU A 10 29.69 31.45 -0.79
CA LEU A 10 28.62 31.01 0.14
C LEU A 10 27.69 29.93 -0.44
N GLU A 11 27.59 29.81 -1.77
CA GLU A 11 26.78 28.77 -2.42
C GLU A 11 27.47 27.39 -2.39
N LEU A 12 28.80 27.36 -2.38
CA LEU A 12 29.57 26.09 -2.30
C LEU A 12 29.55 25.43 -0.92
N PHE A 13 29.08 26.13 0.12
CA PHE A 13 29.04 25.59 1.48
C PHE A 13 27.71 24.90 1.83
N ARG A 14 26.66 25.07 1.00
CA ARG A 14 25.37 24.38 1.18
C ARG A 14 25.37 22.94 0.68
N ASP A 15 26.26 22.60 -0.25
CA ASP A 15 26.32 21.27 -0.88
C ASP A 15 27.38 20.33 -0.28
N LEU A 16 28.08 20.78 0.77
CA LEU A 16 28.97 19.90 1.52
C LEU A 16 28.14 19.04 2.48
N PRO A 17 28.18 17.69 2.38
CA PRO A 17 27.45 16.81 3.30
C PRO A 17 27.83 17.06 4.76
N LEU A 18 29.02 17.62 5.00
CA LEU A 18 29.50 18.05 6.31
C LEU A 18 28.72 19.25 6.87
N ALA A 19 28.34 20.23 6.05
CA ALA A 19 27.57 21.40 6.53
C ALA A 19 26.13 21.01 6.89
N SER A 20 25.52 20.12 6.09
CA SER A 20 24.22 19.52 6.40
C SER A 20 24.26 18.69 7.69
N CYS A 21 25.31 17.88 7.87
CA CYS A 21 25.49 17.05 9.06
C CYS A 21 25.80 17.88 10.32
N LEU A 22 26.62 18.93 10.21
CA LEU A 22 26.91 19.86 11.30
C LEU A 22 25.67 20.63 11.73
N TRP A 23 24.85 21.11 10.79
CA TRP A 23 23.59 21.78 11.07
C TRP A 23 22.61 20.86 11.81
N GLN A 24 22.44 19.62 11.33
CA GLN A 24 21.62 18.61 11.98
C GLN A 24 22.11 18.35 13.42
N SER A 25 23.42 18.20 13.64
CA SER A 25 23.99 17.95 14.97
C SER A 25 23.74 19.09 15.98
N HIS A 26 23.70 20.35 15.50
CA HIS A 26 23.40 21.50 16.36
C HIS A 26 21.92 21.59 16.72
N GLN A 27 21.02 21.22 15.81
CA GLN A 27 19.58 21.17 16.08
C GLN A 27 19.26 20.08 17.11
N LEU A 28 19.94 18.94 17.07
CA LEU A 28 19.72 17.85 18.03
C LEU A 28 20.14 18.20 19.45
N LYS A 29 21.28 18.87 19.61
CA LYS A 29 21.73 19.39 20.92
C LYS A 29 20.73 20.38 21.52
N LEU A 30 20.04 21.15 20.67
CA LEU A 30 19.00 22.08 21.13
C LEU A 30 17.72 21.33 21.51
N LEU A 31 17.30 20.33 20.74
CA LEU A 31 16.13 19.52 21.05
C LEU A 31 16.30 18.71 22.36
N GLU A 32 17.52 18.21 22.63
CA GLU A 32 17.84 17.47 23.85
C GLU A 32 17.60 18.28 25.12
N GLN A 33 17.79 19.61 25.08
CA GLN A 33 17.53 20.52 26.21
C GLN A 33 16.05 20.60 26.61
N PHE A 34 15.14 20.26 25.70
CA PHE A 34 13.69 20.28 25.94
C PHE A 34 13.15 18.97 26.52
N VAL A 35 14.02 17.96 26.69
CA VAL A 35 13.69 16.63 27.19
C VAL A 35 14.39 16.39 28.53
N CYS A 36 13.66 15.90 29.52
CA CYS A 36 14.28 15.50 30.78
C CYS A 36 15.12 14.23 30.60
N SER A 37 16.41 14.26 30.95
CA SER A 37 17.33 13.12 30.81
C SER A 37 16.92 11.87 31.62
N HIS A 38 16.14 12.04 32.70
CA HIS A 38 15.72 10.93 33.57
C HIS A 38 14.32 10.39 33.27
N THR A 39 13.41 11.23 32.78
CA THR A 39 12.00 10.84 32.56
C THR A 39 11.63 10.76 31.08
N GLY A 40 12.42 11.37 30.18
CA GLY A 40 12.11 11.43 28.74
C GLY A 40 10.90 12.29 28.39
N VAL A 41 10.34 13.03 29.36
CA VAL A 41 9.17 13.89 29.20
C VAL A 41 9.59 15.26 28.62
N THR A 42 8.79 15.79 27.71
CA THR A 42 8.99 17.11 27.10
C THR A 42 8.45 18.21 27.99
N PHE A 43 9.22 19.27 28.22
CA PHE A 43 8.82 20.36 29.11
C PHE A 43 7.85 21.37 28.46
N HIS A 44 7.79 21.43 27.12
CA HIS A 44 7.01 22.43 26.40
C HIS A 44 6.07 21.81 25.35
N PRO A 45 4.75 22.05 25.43
CA PRO A 45 3.75 21.44 24.54
C PRO A 45 3.85 21.93 23.09
N THR A 46 4.38 23.14 22.86
CA THR A 46 4.50 23.73 21.51
C THR A 46 5.61 23.08 20.68
N ARG A 47 6.55 22.37 21.31
CA ARG A 47 7.70 21.75 20.62
C ARG A 47 7.58 20.23 20.47
N THR A 48 6.52 19.63 21.00
CA THR A 48 6.28 18.18 20.96
C THR A 48 6.34 17.62 19.54
N GLY A 49 5.74 18.30 18.55
CA GLY A 49 5.75 17.82 17.16
C GLY A 49 7.14 17.75 16.50
N VAL A 50 8.06 18.66 16.83
CA VAL A 50 9.44 18.62 16.30
C VAL A 50 10.27 17.56 17.03
N ILE A 51 9.97 17.32 18.31
CA ILE A 51 10.60 16.27 19.13
C ILE A 51 10.14 14.89 18.66
N ASP A 52 8.85 14.71 18.36
CA ASP A 52 8.30 13.46 17.84
C ASP A 52 8.89 13.14 16.46
N GLN A 53 8.96 14.13 15.56
CA GLN A 53 9.62 13.96 14.27
C GLN A 53 11.10 13.57 14.42
N ALA A 54 11.85 14.18 15.35
CA ALA A 54 13.24 13.80 15.60
C ALA A 54 13.39 12.40 16.22
N ARG A 55 12.41 11.94 17.01
CA ARG A 55 12.37 10.56 17.54
C ARG A 55 12.03 9.54 16.45
N ASP A 56 11.08 9.84 15.58
CA ASP A 56 10.68 8.98 14.46
C ASP A 56 11.83 8.79 13.45
N HIS A 57 12.66 9.81 13.26
CA HIS A 57 13.88 9.74 12.44
C HIS A 57 15.09 9.14 13.18
N GLY A 58 14.94 8.73 14.45
CA GLY A 58 16.03 8.13 15.23
C GLY A 58 17.15 9.11 15.64
N LEU A 59 16.90 10.42 15.57
CA LEU A 59 17.90 11.44 15.87
C LEU A 59 17.98 11.77 17.38
N LEU A 60 16.93 11.46 18.14
CA LEU A 60 16.89 11.57 19.60
C LEU A 60 16.74 10.18 20.22
N SER A 61 17.56 9.88 21.23
CA SER A 61 17.41 8.67 22.03
C SER A 61 16.25 8.80 23.01
N PHE A 62 15.49 7.73 23.17
CA PHE A 62 14.41 7.64 24.16
C PHE A 62 14.21 6.18 24.58
N ARG A 63 13.51 5.96 25.68
CA ARG A 63 13.23 4.62 26.19
C ARG A 63 12.09 3.99 25.39
N ILE A 64 12.43 3.02 24.55
CA ILE A 64 11.44 2.16 23.88
C ILE A 64 11.17 0.96 24.79
N PRO A 65 9.94 0.79 25.29
CA PRO A 65 9.61 -0.40 26.07
C PRO A 65 9.71 -1.65 25.18
N LEU A 66 10.34 -2.71 25.70
CA LEU A 66 10.28 -4.01 25.06
C LEU A 66 8.86 -4.54 25.20
N VAL A 67 8.09 -4.50 24.12
CA VAL A 67 6.78 -5.12 24.05
C VAL A 67 6.98 -6.56 23.59
N THR A 68 6.58 -7.52 24.42
CA THR A 68 6.53 -8.92 24.00
C THR A 68 5.20 -9.18 23.31
N LEU A 69 5.24 -9.72 22.10
CA LEU A 69 4.05 -10.24 21.46
C LEU A 69 3.68 -11.53 22.19
N GLN A 70 2.64 -11.46 23.01
CA GLN A 70 2.05 -12.62 23.68
C GLN A 70 0.94 -13.14 22.76
N GLY A 71 1.28 -14.12 21.93
CA GLY A 71 0.38 -14.77 20.99
C GLY A 71 0.90 -16.18 20.72
N GLU A 72 0.00 -17.16 20.80
CA GLU A 72 0.31 -18.58 20.63
C GLU A 72 0.85 -18.86 19.22
N ASP A 73 1.74 -19.86 19.15
CA ASP A 73 2.39 -20.46 17.99
C ASP A 73 2.52 -19.58 16.73
N TYR A 74 3.74 -19.07 16.50
CA TYR A 74 4.16 -18.36 15.28
C TYR A 74 4.30 -19.27 14.05
N THR A 75 3.41 -20.26 13.93
CA THR A 75 3.43 -21.26 12.88
C THR A 75 2.54 -20.81 11.72
N ASN A 76 3.11 -20.77 10.52
CA ASN A 76 2.36 -20.46 9.29
C ASN A 76 1.67 -21.70 8.69
N GLN A 77 1.31 -22.66 9.52
CA GLN A 77 0.66 -23.91 9.10
C GLN A 77 -0.85 -23.74 8.86
N HIS A 78 -1.43 -22.62 9.32
CA HIS A 78 -2.84 -22.36 9.12
C HIS A 78 -3.16 -22.09 7.64
N GLN A 79 -4.24 -22.69 7.12
CA GLN A 79 -4.62 -22.62 5.70
C GLN A 79 -4.98 -21.21 5.20
N ALA A 80 -5.24 -20.27 6.10
CA ALA A 80 -5.46 -18.87 5.75
C ALA A 80 -4.16 -18.13 5.37
N VAL A 81 -3.00 -18.59 5.86
CA VAL A 81 -1.69 -18.01 5.54
C VAL A 81 -0.99 -18.85 4.47
N ALA A 82 -1.23 -20.17 4.47
CA ALA A 82 -0.75 -21.07 3.43
C ALA A 82 -1.51 -20.90 2.11
N LYS A 83 -0.96 -21.44 1.02
CA LYS A 83 -1.63 -21.43 -0.28
C LYS A 83 -2.85 -22.34 -0.26
N THR A 84 -4.03 -21.77 -0.38
CA THR A 84 -5.28 -22.53 -0.54
C THR A 84 -5.29 -23.23 -1.91
N PRO A 85 -5.56 -24.55 -1.98
CA PRO A 85 -5.68 -25.25 -3.24
C PRO A 85 -6.75 -24.63 -4.16
N PRO A 86 -6.49 -24.50 -5.47
CA PRO A 86 -7.42 -23.85 -6.38
C PRO A 86 -8.65 -24.73 -6.62
N ALA A 87 -9.83 -24.11 -6.54
CA ALA A 87 -11.08 -24.79 -6.83
C ALA A 87 -11.21 -25.17 -8.32
N PRO A 88 -12.01 -26.19 -8.66
CA PRO A 88 -12.22 -26.61 -10.05
C PRO A 88 -12.70 -25.47 -10.96
N SER A 89 -13.63 -24.63 -10.48
CA SER A 89 -14.13 -23.49 -11.24
C SER A 89 -13.02 -22.48 -11.59
N LEU A 90 -12.04 -22.30 -10.69
CA LEU A 90 -10.88 -21.45 -10.94
C LEU A 90 -9.96 -22.07 -12.01
N GLN A 91 -9.81 -23.40 -12.02
CA GLN A 91 -9.02 -24.11 -13.03
C GLN A 91 -9.66 -24.07 -14.42
N SER A 92 -11.00 -24.13 -14.48
CA SER A 92 -11.77 -24.04 -15.72
C SER A 92 -12.11 -22.60 -16.14
N GLN A 93 -11.61 -21.59 -15.39
CA GLN A 93 -11.94 -20.17 -15.60
C GLN A 93 -13.45 -19.89 -15.65
N ALA A 94 -14.23 -20.67 -14.91
CA ALA A 94 -15.68 -20.53 -14.80
C ALA A 94 -16.04 -19.78 -13.52
N PRO A 95 -17.21 -19.12 -13.46
CA PRO A 95 -17.71 -18.58 -12.20
C PRO A 95 -17.85 -19.69 -11.16
N TRP A 96 -17.77 -19.29 -9.89
CA TRP A 96 -17.91 -20.23 -8.78
C TRP A 96 -19.27 -20.95 -8.79
N TYR A 97 -20.32 -20.23 -9.21
CA TYR A 97 -21.65 -20.78 -9.38
C TYR A 97 -22.21 -20.46 -10.77
N PRO A 98 -23.01 -21.37 -11.36
CA PRO A 98 -23.53 -21.21 -12.71
C PRO A 98 -24.51 -20.02 -12.84
N TRP A 99 -25.14 -19.59 -11.75
CA TRP A 99 -26.10 -18.48 -11.76
C TRP A 99 -25.47 -17.09 -11.78
N TYR A 100 -24.12 -16.99 -11.71
CA TYR A 100 -23.40 -15.75 -11.99
C TYR A 100 -23.41 -15.39 -13.48
N GLU A 101 -23.49 -16.40 -14.35
CA GLU A 101 -23.64 -16.19 -15.78
C GLU A 101 -25.10 -15.91 -16.14
N TRP A 102 -25.31 -15.02 -17.10
CA TRP A 102 -26.64 -14.79 -17.65
C TRP A 102 -27.13 -16.04 -18.37
N GLN A 103 -28.27 -16.57 -17.91
CA GLN A 103 -28.96 -17.68 -18.54
C GLN A 103 -30.33 -17.21 -19.01
N GLN A 104 -30.64 -17.35 -20.30
CA GLN A 104 -31.94 -16.94 -20.85
C GLN A 104 -33.05 -17.82 -20.24
N PRO A 105 -34.03 -17.23 -19.55
CA PRO A 105 -35.15 -17.99 -19.01
C PRO A 105 -36.05 -18.57 -20.13
N PRO A 106 -36.83 -19.63 -19.84
CA PRO A 106 -37.80 -20.15 -20.80
C PRO A 106 -38.88 -19.13 -21.19
N GLU A 107 -39.23 -19.07 -22.47
CA GLU A 107 -40.20 -18.08 -22.99
C GLU A 107 -41.58 -18.16 -22.31
N LYS A 108 -41.99 -19.37 -21.87
CA LYS A 108 -43.24 -19.56 -21.12
C LYS A 108 -43.27 -18.77 -19.80
N ASP A 109 -42.13 -18.69 -19.12
CA ASP A 109 -42.01 -18.05 -17.81
C ASP A 109 -41.88 -16.54 -18.00
N ILE A 110 -41.17 -16.12 -19.05
CA ILE A 110 -41.12 -14.73 -19.52
C ILE A 110 -42.55 -14.25 -19.86
N ALA A 111 -43.32 -15.00 -20.65
CA ALA A 111 -44.69 -14.66 -21.03
C ALA A 111 -45.61 -14.54 -19.81
N ARG A 112 -45.47 -15.46 -18.83
CA ARG A 112 -46.20 -15.39 -17.57
C ARG A 112 -45.86 -14.12 -16.79
N ILE A 113 -44.58 -13.75 -16.68
CA ILE A 113 -44.13 -12.53 -15.99
C ILE A 113 -44.63 -11.28 -16.74
N ARG A 114 -44.50 -11.23 -18.07
CA ARG A 114 -45.03 -10.14 -18.92
C ARG A 114 -46.53 -9.94 -18.72
N ARG A 115 -47.30 -11.02 -18.53
CA ARG A 115 -48.74 -10.95 -18.22
C ARG A 115 -49.03 -10.38 -16.83
N ILE A 116 -48.27 -10.79 -15.80
CA ILE A 116 -48.46 -10.35 -14.42
C ILE A 116 -48.07 -8.87 -14.25
N TYR A 117 -46.98 -8.44 -14.90
CA TYR A 117 -46.37 -7.12 -14.71
C TYR A 117 -46.51 -6.20 -15.93
N LYS A 118 -47.53 -6.41 -16.76
CA LYS A 118 -47.73 -5.71 -18.05
C LYS A 118 -47.61 -4.18 -17.95
N ASP A 119 -48.08 -3.57 -16.87
CA ASP A 119 -48.14 -2.11 -16.70
C ASP A 119 -46.82 -1.53 -16.12
N TYR A 120 -45.89 -2.39 -15.69
CA TYR A 120 -44.66 -2.03 -14.97
C TYR A 120 -43.39 -2.56 -15.63
N LEU A 121 -43.49 -3.18 -16.81
CA LEU A 121 -42.33 -3.79 -17.47
C LEU A 121 -41.47 -2.74 -18.17
N LYS A 122 -40.14 -2.88 -18.08
CA LYS A 122 -39.16 -2.10 -18.85
C LYS A 122 -38.71 -2.88 -20.09
N GLU A 123 -38.07 -2.20 -21.04
CA GLU A 123 -37.45 -2.86 -22.19
C GLU A 123 -36.42 -3.91 -21.74
N GLU A 124 -36.48 -5.09 -22.34
CA GLU A 124 -35.58 -6.19 -22.01
C GLU A 124 -34.18 -5.88 -22.55
N THR A 125 -33.23 -5.70 -21.64
CA THR A 125 -31.81 -5.73 -22.00
C THR A 125 -31.42 -7.20 -22.07
N GLY A 126 -30.94 -7.66 -23.24
CA GLY A 126 -30.45 -9.01 -23.43
C GLY A 126 -29.25 -9.35 -22.53
N PRO A 127 -28.61 -10.52 -22.72
CA PRO A 127 -27.40 -10.87 -21.98
C PRO A 127 -26.46 -9.67 -21.95
N LEU A 128 -25.98 -9.32 -20.75
CA LEU A 128 -25.11 -8.17 -20.48
C LEU A 128 -24.24 -7.87 -21.71
N GLY A 129 -24.49 -6.73 -22.35
CA GLY A 129 -23.66 -6.23 -23.46
C GLY A 129 -22.18 -6.31 -23.07
N PRO A 130 -21.26 -6.44 -24.05
CA PRO A 130 -19.93 -7.00 -23.84
C PRO A 130 -19.34 -6.56 -22.51
N SER A 131 -19.22 -7.52 -21.59
CA SER A 131 -18.58 -7.35 -20.26
C SER A 131 -17.10 -6.94 -20.37
N ALA A 132 -16.60 -6.73 -21.58
CA ALA A 132 -15.44 -5.89 -21.82
C ALA A 132 -15.90 -4.44 -21.78
N SER A 133 -15.79 -3.81 -20.61
CA SER A 133 -15.64 -2.36 -20.51
C SER A 133 -14.73 -1.88 -21.67
N PRO A 134 -15.19 -1.01 -22.58
CA PRO A 134 -14.45 -0.66 -23.80
C PRO A 134 -13.20 0.23 -23.58
N ASP A 135 -12.62 0.25 -22.37
CA ASP A 135 -11.47 1.09 -22.00
C ASP A 135 -10.30 0.31 -21.36
N GLU A 136 -9.98 -0.89 -21.88
CA GLU A 136 -8.66 -1.48 -21.61
C GLU A 136 -7.97 -1.81 -22.94
N PRO A 137 -6.90 -1.08 -23.34
CA PRO A 137 -6.13 -1.47 -24.50
C PRO A 137 -5.51 -2.83 -24.23
N ALA A 138 -5.80 -3.79 -25.11
CA ALA A 138 -5.27 -5.13 -25.12
C ALA A 138 -3.75 -5.14 -24.88
N LEU A 139 -3.34 -5.34 -23.64
CA LEU A 139 -2.00 -5.81 -23.32
C LEU A 139 -1.95 -7.26 -23.77
N VAL A 140 -1.43 -7.42 -24.98
CA VAL A 140 -0.91 -8.64 -25.58
C VAL A 140 -0.48 -9.62 -24.48
N PRO A 141 -0.98 -10.88 -24.45
CA PRO A 141 -0.44 -11.88 -23.54
C PRO A 141 0.97 -12.20 -24.02
N THR A 142 1.93 -11.41 -23.55
CA THR A 142 3.33 -11.79 -23.54
C THR A 142 3.35 -13.07 -22.69
N PRO A 143 3.80 -14.22 -23.21
CA PRO A 143 3.97 -15.38 -22.36
C PRO A 143 4.94 -14.96 -21.25
N ALA A 144 4.43 -14.86 -20.03
CA ALA A 144 5.26 -14.68 -18.86
C ALA A 144 6.19 -15.89 -18.83
N ARG A 145 7.41 -15.69 -19.36
CA ARG A 145 8.56 -16.51 -19.00
C ARG A 145 8.68 -16.32 -17.50
N ILE A 146 8.06 -17.23 -16.75
CA ILE A 146 8.43 -17.49 -15.37
C ILE A 146 9.87 -17.98 -15.48
N ALA A 147 10.80 -17.03 -15.44
CA ALA A 147 12.19 -17.32 -15.14
C ALA A 147 12.19 -17.84 -13.71
N LEU A 148 12.12 -19.16 -13.60
CA LEU A 148 12.68 -19.88 -12.47
C LEU A 148 14.18 -19.61 -12.49
N GLU A 149 14.61 -18.47 -11.97
CA GLU A 149 15.95 -18.33 -11.41
C GLU A 149 15.78 -18.06 -9.92
N LEU A 150 15.70 -19.17 -9.17
CA LEU A 150 16.17 -19.18 -7.80
C LEU A 150 17.67 -18.83 -7.84
N PRO A 151 18.16 -17.78 -7.15
CA PRO A 151 19.56 -17.75 -6.80
C PRO A 151 19.84 -18.90 -5.82
N SER A 152 20.37 -20.00 -6.33
CA SER A 152 21.13 -20.98 -5.56
C SER A 152 22.33 -20.27 -4.96
N SER A 153 22.18 -19.74 -3.75
CA SER A 153 23.21 -19.54 -2.73
C SER A 153 22.86 -18.31 -1.89
N TRP A 154 22.57 -18.54 -0.60
CA TRP A 154 22.91 -17.58 0.44
C TRP A 154 23.59 -18.36 1.59
N PRO A 155 24.60 -17.77 2.24
CA PRO A 155 25.47 -18.44 3.22
C PRO A 155 24.80 -18.71 4.56
#